data_AF-A0A9E1SJK7-F1
#
_entry.id   AF-A0A9E1SJK7-F1
#
_cell.length_a   1.000
_cell.length_b   1.000
_cell.length_c   1.000
_cell.angle_alpha   90.00
_cell.angle_beta   90.00
_cell.angle_gamma   90.00
#
_symmetry.space_group_name_H-M   'P 1'
#
loop_
_entity.id
_entity.type
_entity.pdbx_description
1 polymer ?
#
loop_
_entity_poly.entity_id
_entity_poly.type
_entity_poly.pdbx_seq_one_letter_code
_entity_poly.pdbx_strand_id
1 'polypeptide(L)'
;MNIKKCTVFFLSLTLLNLYCAPIFAADNDKKIIIQITLDQFKADYLKWYRPAFSGGLKRVLENGTVISEGLVDHALTNSFPGHLSLSSGMYPAQHGFPANEWIIETEDGWGFSDGISDKTTWIAGDKERTSVSPNNILVPTIADWVKSNDNGAKAIALSSGTAISLAYGGKKA
;
A
#
# COMPACT_ATOMS: atom_id res chain seq x y z
N MET A 1 -54.12 -45.00 -19.33
CA MET A 1 -52.74 -44.50 -19.16
C MET A 1 -52.78 -43.33 -18.16
N ASN A 2 -52.21 -43.51 -16.97
CA ASN A 2 -52.54 -42.70 -15.78
C ASN A 2 -51.77 -41.38 -15.75
N ILE A 3 -52.42 -40.28 -16.17
CA ILE A 3 -51.86 -38.92 -16.30
C ILE A 3 -51.15 -38.46 -15.00
N LYS A 4 -51.63 -38.89 -13.82
CA LYS A 4 -51.03 -38.55 -12.51
C LYS A 4 -49.60 -39.09 -12.32
N LYS A 5 -49.22 -40.20 -12.98
CA LYS A 5 -47.85 -40.74 -12.88
C LYS A 5 -46.85 -39.97 -13.75
N CYS A 6 -47.28 -39.39 -14.88
CA CYS A 6 -46.42 -38.56 -15.72
C CYS A 6 -46.12 -37.20 -15.09
N THR A 7 -47.08 -36.59 -14.38
CA THR A 7 -46.87 -35.28 -13.74
C THR A 7 -45.87 -35.36 -12.59
N VAL A 8 -45.91 -36.44 -11.78
CA VAL A 8 -44.96 -36.63 -10.66
C VAL A 8 -43.55 -36.92 -11.16
N PHE A 9 -43.40 -37.62 -12.30
CA PHE A 9 -42.09 -37.90 -12.89
C PHE A 9 -41.45 -36.67 -13.54
N PHE A 10 -42.26 -35.77 -14.13
CA PHE A 10 -41.77 -34.49 -14.67
C PHE A 10 -41.44 -33.46 -13.57
N LEU A 11 -42.12 -33.51 -12.42
CA LEU A 11 -41.83 -32.64 -11.28
C LEU A 11 -40.56 -33.07 -10.52
N SER A 12 -40.22 -34.37 -10.48
CA SER A 12 -38.99 -34.83 -9.83
C SER A 12 -37.72 -34.57 -10.67
N LEU A 13 -37.85 -34.58 -12.01
CA LEU A 13 -36.71 -34.32 -12.91
C LEU A 13 -36.34 -32.83 -12.99
N THR A 14 -37.29 -31.92 -12.78
CA THR A 14 -37.03 -30.48 -12.66
C THR A 14 -36.43 -30.10 -11.30
N LEU A 15 -36.80 -30.79 -10.22
CA LEU A 15 -36.18 -30.61 -8.89
C LEU A 15 -34.74 -31.15 -8.79
N LEU A 16 -34.37 -32.15 -9.60
CA LEU A 16 -32.99 -32.68 -9.59
C LEU A 16 -31.98 -31.78 -10.35
N ASN A 17 -32.45 -30.92 -11.26
CA ASN A 17 -31.61 -29.94 -11.96
C ASN A 17 -31.32 -28.67 -11.14
N LEU A 18 -32.05 -28.43 -10.04
CA LEU A 18 -31.81 -27.31 -9.13
C LEU A 18 -30.70 -27.58 -8.09
N TYR A 19 -30.19 -28.81 -7.99
CA TYR A 19 -29.14 -29.18 -7.04
C TYR A 19 -27.72 -29.20 -7.61
N CYS A 20 -27.56 -29.00 -8.92
CA CYS A 20 -26.24 -28.81 -9.52
C CYS A 20 -26.03 -27.32 -9.81
N ALA A 21 -26.03 -26.50 -8.75
CA ALA A 21 -25.36 -25.22 -8.85
C ALA A 21 -23.88 -25.52 -9.12
N PRO A 22 -23.21 -24.85 -10.09
CA PRO A 22 -21.77 -24.91 -10.13
C PRO A 22 -21.29 -24.44 -8.77
N ILE A 23 -20.62 -25.34 -8.03
CA ILE A 23 -19.72 -24.94 -6.96
C ILE A 23 -18.68 -24.12 -7.71
N PHE A 24 -18.88 -22.80 -7.78
CA PHE A 24 -17.75 -21.90 -7.90
C PHE A 24 -16.88 -22.28 -6.72
N ALA A 25 -15.82 -23.05 -6.97
CA ALA A 25 -14.73 -23.16 -6.03
C ALA A 25 -14.43 -21.70 -5.69
N ALA A 26 -14.68 -21.30 -4.44
CA ALA A 26 -14.27 -20.00 -3.97
C ALA A 26 -12.77 -19.98 -4.21
N ASP A 27 -12.37 -19.32 -5.28
CA ASP A 27 -10.97 -19.12 -5.57
C ASP A 27 -10.43 -18.50 -4.29
N ASN A 28 -9.46 -19.16 -3.66
CA ASN A 28 -8.91 -18.72 -2.39
C ASN A 28 -7.93 -17.57 -2.68
N ASP A 29 -8.40 -16.62 -3.49
CA ASP A 29 -7.70 -15.63 -4.30
C ASP A 29 -7.35 -14.40 -3.45
N LYS A 30 -7.16 -14.62 -2.14
CA LYS A 30 -6.67 -13.59 -1.23
C LYS A 30 -5.18 -13.41 -1.50
N LYS A 31 -4.87 -12.51 -2.43
CA LYS A 31 -3.51 -12.09 -2.74
C LYS A 31 -3.01 -11.19 -1.61
N ILE A 32 -1.77 -11.37 -1.20
CA ILE A 32 -1.05 -10.43 -0.33
C ILE A 32 0.06 -9.77 -1.15
N ILE A 33 0.11 -8.44 -1.09
CA ILE A 33 1.22 -7.65 -1.64
C ILE A 33 2.05 -7.16 -0.46
N ILE A 34 3.35 -7.40 -0.50
CA ILE A 34 4.29 -6.95 0.54
C ILE A 34 5.31 -6.04 -0.13
N GLN A 35 5.22 -4.74 0.18
CA GLN A 35 6.23 -3.75 -0.21
C GLN A 35 7.20 -3.56 0.97
N ILE A 36 8.49 -3.82 0.73
CA ILE A 36 9.56 -3.63 1.72
C ILE A 36 10.51 -2.58 1.18
N THR A 37 10.69 -1.51 1.94
CA THR A 37 11.65 -0.46 1.63
C THR A 37 12.67 -0.37 2.75
N LEU A 38 13.95 -0.49 2.39
CA LEU A 38 15.07 -0.32 3.31
C LEU A 38 15.56 1.12 3.18
N ASP A 39 15.34 1.94 4.21
CA ASP A 39 15.80 3.34 4.20
C ASP A 39 17.35 3.38 4.12
N GLN A 40 17.86 4.32 3.33
CA GLN A 40 19.29 4.52 3.06
C GLN A 40 20.04 3.30 2.48
N PHE A 41 19.33 2.35 1.85
CA PHE A 41 19.94 1.16 1.26
C PHE A 41 20.43 1.41 -0.18
N LYS A 42 21.75 1.56 -0.33
CA LYS A 42 22.38 1.79 -1.65
C LYS A 42 22.44 0.51 -2.48
N ALA A 43 22.26 0.64 -3.80
CA ALA A 43 22.35 -0.47 -4.74
C ALA A 43 23.70 -1.20 -4.67
N ASP A 44 24.81 -0.48 -4.45
CA ASP A 44 26.16 -1.05 -4.31
C ASP A 44 26.27 -2.11 -3.20
N TYR A 45 25.44 -2.00 -2.15
CA TYR A 45 25.41 -2.97 -1.06
C TYR A 45 25.01 -4.36 -1.54
N LEU A 46 24.19 -4.46 -2.60
CA LEU A 46 23.82 -5.73 -3.21
C LEU A 46 25.04 -6.47 -3.77
N LYS A 47 26.03 -5.73 -4.26
CA LYS A 47 27.29 -6.27 -4.78
C LYS A 47 28.31 -6.50 -3.67
N TRP A 48 28.57 -5.48 -2.85
CA TRP A 48 29.62 -5.52 -1.83
C TRP A 48 29.38 -6.59 -0.77
N TYR A 49 28.11 -6.76 -0.35
CA TYR A 49 27.74 -7.70 0.69
C TYR A 49 27.10 -8.99 0.17
N ARG A 50 27.14 -9.24 -1.14
CA ARG A 50 26.54 -10.44 -1.74
C ARG A 50 26.94 -11.75 -1.05
N PRO A 51 28.22 -11.99 -0.69
CA PRO A 51 28.62 -13.21 0.00
C PRO A 51 28.04 -13.35 1.40
N ALA A 52 27.64 -12.24 2.04
CA ALA A 52 27.10 -12.22 3.39
C ALA A 52 25.58 -12.47 3.44
N PHE A 53 24.86 -12.34 2.31
CA PHE A 53 23.43 -12.62 2.28
C PHE A 53 23.15 -14.12 2.32
N SER A 54 22.33 -14.56 3.27
CA SER A 54 21.96 -15.97 3.46
C SER A 54 20.45 -16.22 3.58
N GLY A 55 19.63 -15.17 3.67
CA GLY A 55 18.19 -15.25 3.92
C GLY A 55 17.33 -14.54 2.86
N GLY A 56 16.37 -13.71 3.31
CA GLY A 56 15.37 -13.08 2.45
C GLY A 56 15.95 -12.31 1.26
N LEU A 57 16.99 -11.49 1.48
CA LEU A 57 17.67 -10.78 0.39
C LEU A 57 18.34 -11.73 -0.62
N LYS A 58 18.98 -12.81 -0.16
CA LYS A 58 19.52 -13.85 -1.04
C LYS A 58 18.41 -14.48 -1.89
N ARG A 59 17.28 -14.84 -1.26
CA ARG A 59 16.12 -15.41 -1.96
C ARG A 59 15.61 -14.50 -3.07
N VAL A 60 15.47 -13.20 -2.80
CA VAL A 60 15.02 -12.21 -3.79
C VAL A 60 16.05 -12.07 -4.92
N LEU A 61 17.34 -12.03 -4.60
CA LEU A 61 18.41 -11.90 -5.60
C LEU A 61 18.55 -13.13 -6.51
N GLU A 62 18.22 -14.33 -6.02
CA GLU A 62 18.37 -15.58 -6.78
C GLU A 62 17.11 -15.98 -7.55
N ASN A 63 15.92 -15.66 -7.04
CA ASN A 63 14.65 -16.16 -7.58
C ASN A 63 13.68 -15.04 -8.04
N GLY A 64 14.06 -13.78 -7.87
CA GLY A 64 13.25 -12.63 -8.22
C GLY A 64 13.77 -11.89 -9.46
N THR A 65 13.02 -10.89 -9.88
CA THR A 65 13.48 -9.90 -10.85
C THR A 65 14.27 -8.82 -10.12
N VAL A 66 15.53 -8.62 -10.50
CA VAL A 66 16.43 -7.64 -9.86
C VAL A 66 16.74 -6.52 -10.85
N ILE A 67 16.45 -5.28 -10.43
CA ILE A 67 16.84 -4.07 -11.14
C ILE A 67 17.86 -3.34 -10.26
N SER A 68 19.14 -3.38 -10.63
CA SER A 68 20.23 -2.74 -9.87
C SER A 68 20.41 -1.26 -10.19
N GLU A 69 20.02 -0.85 -11.41
CA GLU A 69 20.20 0.51 -11.91
C GLU A 69 18.94 1.38 -11.67
N GLY A 70 18.23 1.12 -10.58
CA GLY A 70 17.09 1.95 -10.17
C GLY A 70 17.57 3.30 -9.66
N LEU A 71 16.97 4.39 -10.14
CA LEU A 71 17.33 5.76 -9.79
C LEU A 71 16.18 6.46 -9.07
N VAL A 72 16.55 7.32 -8.12
CA VAL A 72 15.64 8.28 -7.50
C VAL A 72 15.74 9.56 -8.32
N ASP A 73 14.81 9.76 -9.25
CA ASP A 73 14.84 10.87 -10.22
C ASP A 73 14.18 12.14 -9.65
N HIS A 74 14.74 12.65 -8.54
CA HIS A 74 14.41 13.96 -8.00
C HIS A 74 15.60 14.55 -7.21
N ALA A 75 15.67 15.87 -7.16
CA ALA A 75 16.86 16.58 -6.68
C ALA A 75 17.16 16.38 -5.18
N LEU A 76 16.12 16.37 -4.34
CA LEU A 76 16.26 16.24 -2.89
C LEU A 76 15.92 14.82 -2.45
N THR A 77 16.95 13.98 -2.33
CA THR A 77 16.81 12.56 -1.92
C THR A 77 16.59 12.44 -0.41
N ASN A 78 15.52 13.06 0.09
CA ASN A 78 15.08 12.96 1.47
C ASN A 78 14.17 11.73 1.67
N SER A 79 14.13 11.25 2.92
CA SER A 79 13.41 10.03 3.27
C SER A 79 11.91 10.13 2.94
N PHE A 80 11.16 11.08 3.49
CA PHE A 80 9.69 11.13 3.29
C PHE A 80 9.29 11.36 1.82
N PRO A 81 9.85 12.33 1.07
CA PRO A 81 9.57 12.48 -0.36
C PRO A 81 9.89 11.22 -1.17
N GLY A 82 11.04 10.57 -0.91
CA GLY A 82 11.43 9.34 -1.58
C GLY A 82 10.47 8.18 -1.31
N HIS A 83 10.07 7.99 -0.05
CA HIS A 83 9.08 6.99 0.33
C HIS A 83 7.71 7.23 -0.30
N LEU A 84 7.27 8.50 -0.37
CA LEU A 84 5.99 8.87 -0.99
C LEU A 84 6.04 8.71 -2.52
N SER A 85 7.17 9.01 -3.16
CA SER A 85 7.38 8.72 -4.57
C SER A 85 7.29 7.21 -4.85
N LEU A 86 7.88 6.38 -3.98
CA LEU A 86 7.82 4.91 -4.11
C LEU A 86 6.41 4.34 -3.89
N SER A 87 5.59 4.96 -3.04
CA SER A 87 4.23 4.47 -2.74
C SER A 87 3.19 4.98 -3.73
N SER A 88 3.41 6.13 -4.38
CA SER A 88 2.47 6.75 -5.32
C SER A 88 2.85 6.58 -6.79
N GLY A 89 4.13 6.34 -7.09
CA GLY A 89 4.65 6.37 -8.47
C GLY A 89 4.76 7.78 -9.05
N MET A 90 4.65 8.82 -8.22
CA MET A 90 4.64 10.22 -8.63
C MET A 90 5.86 10.96 -8.09
N TYR A 91 6.31 12.02 -8.77
CA TYR A 91 7.44 12.84 -8.33
C TYR A 91 7.07 13.81 -7.20
N PRO A 92 8.06 14.35 -6.45
CA PRO A 92 7.86 15.39 -5.44
C PRO A 92 6.98 16.57 -5.86
N ALA A 93 7.15 17.06 -7.09
CA ALA A 93 6.35 18.13 -7.65
C ALA A 93 4.86 17.79 -7.81
N GLN A 94 4.53 16.50 -7.91
CA GLN A 94 3.16 16.02 -8.09
C GLN A 94 2.51 15.65 -6.76
N HIS A 95 3.23 14.97 -5.86
CA HIS A 95 2.68 14.56 -4.57
C HIS A 95 2.70 15.67 -3.50
N GLY A 96 3.41 16.78 -3.75
CA GLY A 96 3.38 17.99 -2.92
C GLY A 96 4.39 18.03 -1.77
N PHE A 97 5.38 17.13 -1.76
CA PHE A 97 6.41 17.06 -0.71
C PHE A 97 7.80 17.20 -1.32
N PRO A 98 8.34 18.44 -1.41
CA PRO A 98 9.63 18.69 -2.05
C PRO A 98 10.83 18.27 -1.21
N ALA A 99 10.67 18.21 0.12
CA ALA A 99 11.70 17.90 1.11
C ALA A 99 11.04 17.31 2.37
N ASN A 100 11.84 16.86 3.34
CA ASN A 100 11.30 16.50 4.67
C ASN A 100 10.71 17.71 5.39
N GLU A 101 11.34 18.88 5.22
CA GLU A 101 10.87 20.17 5.74
C GLU A 101 11.19 21.25 4.72
N TRP A 102 10.30 22.22 4.55
CA TRP A 102 10.50 23.36 3.65
C TRP A 102 9.96 24.64 4.27
N ILE A 103 10.45 25.76 3.73
CA ILE A 103 10.02 27.09 4.17
C ILE A 103 8.64 27.38 3.57
N ILE A 104 7.73 27.83 4.43
CA ILE A 104 6.40 28.33 4.06
C ILE A 104 6.20 29.73 4.63
N GLU A 105 5.35 30.50 3.97
CA GLU A 105 4.82 31.72 4.55
C GLU A 105 3.70 31.37 5.54
N THR A 106 3.75 31.94 6.73
CA THR A 106 2.75 31.78 7.80
C THR A 106 2.21 33.15 8.20
N GLU A 107 1.18 33.18 9.03
CA GLU A 107 0.62 34.44 9.55
C GLU A 107 1.66 35.28 10.32
N ASP A 108 2.64 34.62 10.95
CA ASP A 108 3.72 35.26 11.72
C ASP A 108 5.00 35.51 10.90
N GLY A 109 4.95 35.33 9.58
CA GLY A 109 6.08 35.43 8.65
C GLY A 109 6.60 34.07 8.17
N TRP A 110 7.86 34.00 7.74
CA TRP A 110 8.45 32.77 7.21
C TRP A 110 8.73 31.74 8.32
N GLY A 111 8.29 30.50 8.10
CA GLY A 111 8.50 29.37 9.02
C GLY A 111 8.81 28.07 8.28
N PHE A 112 9.11 27.01 9.03
CA PHE A 112 9.29 25.65 8.48
C PHE A 112 8.03 24.82 8.63
N SER A 113 7.77 23.96 7.65
CA SER A 113 6.72 22.94 7.71
C SER A 113 7.25 21.60 7.20
N ASP A 114 6.81 20.52 7.85
CA ASP A 114 7.01 19.14 7.39
C ASP A 114 5.84 18.63 6.52
N GLY A 115 4.78 19.44 6.39
CA GLY A 115 3.53 19.12 5.68
C GLY A 115 2.72 17.95 6.24
N ILE A 116 3.15 17.26 7.29
CA ILE A 116 2.43 16.11 7.86
C ILE A 116 1.97 16.34 9.30
N SER A 117 2.59 17.26 10.03
CA SER A 117 2.19 17.59 11.40
C SER A 117 0.77 18.15 11.43
N ASP A 118 -0.12 17.51 12.21
CA ASP A 118 -1.52 17.89 12.30
C ASP A 118 -2.01 17.85 13.75
N LYS A 119 -2.19 19.05 14.32
CA LYS A 119 -2.61 19.24 15.71
C LYS A 119 -4.05 18.76 15.98
N THR A 120 -4.83 18.47 14.94
CA THR A 120 -6.19 17.94 15.08
C THR A 120 -6.22 16.42 15.19
N THR A 121 -5.06 15.76 15.04
CA THR A 121 -4.91 14.30 15.12
C THR A 121 -4.13 13.89 16.37
N TRP A 122 -4.38 12.66 16.85
CA TRP A 122 -3.74 12.10 18.03
C TRP A 122 -3.33 10.65 17.82
N ILE A 123 -2.40 10.17 18.66
CA ILE A 123 -1.95 8.77 18.64
C ILE A 123 -2.99 7.92 19.38
N ALA A 124 -3.28 6.72 18.85
CA ALA A 124 -4.18 5.79 19.52
C ALA A 124 -3.67 5.48 20.95
N GLY A 125 -4.49 5.79 21.96
CA GLY A 125 -4.15 5.60 23.38
C GLY A 125 -3.49 6.81 24.05
N ASP A 126 -3.14 7.87 23.31
CA ASP A 126 -2.55 9.10 23.85
C ASP A 126 -3.11 10.31 23.09
N LYS A 127 -4.11 10.97 23.69
CA LYS A 127 -4.81 12.13 23.10
C LYS A 127 -4.05 13.45 23.25
N GLU A 128 -3.05 13.51 24.12
CA GLU A 128 -2.27 14.74 24.35
C GLU A 128 -1.11 14.85 23.37
N ARG A 129 -0.65 13.71 22.83
CA ARG A 129 0.38 13.67 21.81
C ARG A 129 -0.21 13.90 20.42
N THR A 130 0.11 15.06 19.85
CA THR A 130 -0.18 15.40 18.46
C THR A 130 0.43 14.37 17.50
N SER A 131 -0.31 14.08 16.44
CA SER A 131 0.04 13.06 15.45
C SER A 131 0.27 13.68 14.07
N VAL A 132 0.46 12.81 13.09
CA VAL A 132 0.68 13.15 11.68
C VAL A 132 -0.56 12.82 10.85
N SER A 133 -0.70 13.49 9.70
CA SER A 133 -1.86 13.38 8.82
C SER A 133 -1.47 13.34 7.34
N PRO A 134 -2.13 12.51 6.51
CA PRO A 134 -1.86 12.41 5.08
C PRO A 134 -2.59 13.49 4.27
N ASN A 135 -3.30 14.43 4.91
CA ASN A 135 -4.18 15.38 4.25
C ASN A 135 -3.49 16.20 3.15
N ASN A 136 -2.23 16.58 3.36
CA ASN A 136 -1.47 17.38 2.41
C ASN A 136 -0.86 16.58 1.25
N ILE A 137 -0.97 15.24 1.24
CA ILE A 137 -0.54 14.41 0.11
C ILE A 137 -1.50 14.64 -1.07
N LEU A 138 -0.99 15.11 -2.20
CA LEU A 138 -1.82 15.55 -3.34
C LEU A 138 -2.24 14.40 -4.28
N VAL A 139 -1.65 13.21 -4.13
CA VAL A 139 -1.86 12.06 -5.01
C VAL A 139 -2.20 10.80 -4.21
N PRO A 140 -2.96 9.85 -4.78
CA PRO A 140 -3.18 8.55 -4.14
C PRO A 140 -1.90 7.70 -4.10
N THR A 141 -1.73 6.96 -3.01
CA THR A 141 -0.76 5.87 -2.89
C THR A 141 -1.33 4.57 -3.47
N ILE A 142 -0.48 3.55 -3.66
CA ILE A 142 -0.93 2.20 -4.05
C ILE A 142 -1.96 1.63 -3.05
N ALA A 143 -1.82 1.91 -1.76
CA ALA A 143 -2.78 1.52 -0.73
C ALA A 143 -4.15 2.19 -0.98
N ASP A 144 -4.16 3.48 -1.31
CA ASP A 144 -5.38 4.21 -1.66
C ASP A 144 -6.05 3.62 -2.90
N TRP A 145 -5.26 3.30 -3.94
CA TRP A 145 -5.75 2.66 -5.15
C TRP A 145 -6.40 1.30 -4.86
N VAL A 146 -5.72 0.43 -4.10
CA VAL A 146 -6.23 -0.90 -3.76
C VAL A 146 -7.54 -0.78 -2.98
N LYS A 147 -7.58 0.03 -1.91
CA LYS A 147 -8.81 0.22 -1.11
C LYS A 147 -9.94 0.89 -1.87
N SER A 148 -9.63 1.67 -2.91
CA SER A 148 -10.66 2.29 -3.76
C SER A 148 -11.29 1.31 -4.75
N ASN A 149 -10.60 0.23 -5.09
CA ASN A 149 -11.06 -0.77 -6.06
C ASN A 149 -11.61 -2.04 -5.39
N ASP A 150 -11.33 -2.26 -4.12
CA ASP A 150 -11.83 -3.40 -3.35
C ASP A 150 -12.20 -2.99 -1.92
N ASN A 151 -13.51 -3.02 -1.63
CA ASN A 151 -14.06 -2.71 -0.30
C ASN A 151 -13.65 -3.73 0.78
N GLY A 152 -13.25 -4.94 0.39
CA GLY A 152 -12.74 -5.97 1.28
C GLY A 152 -11.23 -5.87 1.54
N ALA A 153 -10.51 -5.04 0.79
CA ALA A 153 -9.07 -4.92 0.91
C ALA A 153 -8.65 -4.27 2.23
N LYS A 154 -7.50 -4.73 2.73
CA LYS A 154 -6.83 -4.16 3.90
C LYS A 154 -5.49 -3.60 3.46
N ALA A 155 -5.22 -2.35 3.85
CA ALA A 155 -3.89 -1.75 3.72
C ALA A 155 -3.32 -1.54 5.13
N ILE A 156 -2.10 -2.01 5.35
CA ILE A 156 -1.40 -1.89 6.63
C ILE A 156 0.02 -1.45 6.31
N ALA A 157 0.44 -0.32 6.88
CA ALA A 157 1.79 0.20 6.75
C ALA A 157 2.46 0.23 8.12
N LEU A 158 3.67 -0.31 8.21
CA LEU A 158 4.47 -0.39 9.43
C LEU A 158 5.89 0.07 9.13
N SER A 159 6.45 0.91 9.99
CA SER A 159 7.82 1.36 9.93
C SER A 159 8.29 1.85 11.30
N SER A 160 9.56 2.22 11.43
CA SER A 160 10.12 2.77 12.68
C SER A 160 9.59 4.16 13.06
N GLY A 161 8.93 4.87 12.13
CA GLY A 161 8.46 6.24 12.33
C GLY A 161 7.07 6.48 11.75
N THR A 162 6.32 7.43 12.33
CA THR A 162 4.94 7.74 11.90
C THR A 162 4.87 8.26 10.47
N ALA A 163 5.82 9.11 10.07
CA ALA A 163 5.90 9.69 8.74
C ALA A 163 6.00 8.61 7.64
N ILE A 164 6.89 7.63 7.78
CA ILE A 164 7.10 6.63 6.73
C ILE A 164 5.91 5.67 6.62
N SER A 165 5.31 5.29 7.74
CA SER A 165 4.06 4.50 7.72
C SER A 165 2.95 5.24 7.00
N LEU A 166 2.85 6.56 7.20
CA LEU A 166 1.88 7.41 6.55
C LEU A 166 2.10 7.53 5.04
N ALA A 167 3.36 7.63 4.59
CA ALA A 167 3.70 7.66 3.17
C ALA A 167 3.23 6.41 2.41
N TYR A 168 3.23 5.22 3.04
CA TYR A 168 2.76 3.97 2.43
C TYR A 168 1.26 3.70 2.66
N GLY A 169 0.70 4.15 3.78
CA GLY A 169 -0.71 3.99 4.08
C GLY A 169 -1.60 4.91 3.25
N GLY A 170 -1.11 6.10 2.94
CA GLY A 170 -1.90 7.10 2.22
C GLY A 170 -3.08 7.60 3.04
N LYS A 171 -4.12 8.08 2.35
CA LYS A 171 -5.29 8.74 2.95
C LYS A 171 -6.38 7.77 3.38
N LYS A 172 -6.39 6.57 2.80
CA LYS A 172 -7.46 5.60 2.96
C LYS A 172 -7.06 4.41 3.81
N ALA A 173 -5.80 4.24 4.26
CA ALA A 173 -5.38 3.08 5.07
C ALA A 173 -6.23 2.90 6.33
#